data_AF-A0A7C2LNM3-F1
#
_entry.id   AF-A0A7C2LNM3-F1
#
_cell.length_a   1.000
_cell.length_b   1.000
_cell.length_c   1.000
_cell.angle_alpha   90.00
_cell.angle_beta   90.00
_cell.angle_gamma   90.00
#
_symmetry.space_group_name_H-M   'P 1'
#
loop_
_entity.id
_entity.type
_entity.pdbx_description
1 polymer ?
#
loop_
_entity_poly.entity_id
_entity_poly.type
_entity_poly.pdbx_seq_one_letter_code
_entity_poly.pdbx_strand_id
1 'polypeptide(L)'
;MFLIRAAFWIGLVVLLLPSDERQQARLYATAAAAIERATTFCDRNAQMCAASAELWAKFVRKAEFAARMAIDLATSSGSRSEEGQPAPIEPSSLQGRGAPASPPPARRGTLTPADLEPAWRGQPSRARI
;
A
#
# COMPACT_ATOMS: atom_id res chain seq x y z
N MET A 1 -14.96 -11.42 5.67
CA MET A 1 -14.81 -11.26 4.19
C MET A 1 -13.37 -11.02 3.73
N PHE A 2 -12.50 -10.35 4.50
CA PHE A 2 -11.10 -10.12 4.11
C PHE A 2 -10.31 -11.41 3.83
N LEU A 3 -10.42 -12.42 4.71
CA LEU A 3 -9.73 -13.71 4.54
C LEU A 3 -10.14 -14.44 3.25
N ILE A 4 -11.43 -14.41 2.91
CA ILE A 4 -11.94 -15.03 1.68
C ILE A 4 -11.35 -14.30 0.46
N ARG A 5 -11.29 -12.97 0.48
CA ARG A 5 -10.65 -12.20 -0.60
C ARG A 5 -9.15 -12.50 -0.70
N ALA A 6 -8.45 -12.58 0.43
CA ALA A 6 -7.03 -12.91 0.48
C ALA A 6 -6.77 -14.33 -0.06
N ALA A 7 -7.52 -15.32 0.40
CA ALA A 7 -7.43 -16.69 -0.08
C ALA A 7 -7.74 -16.80 -1.57
N PHE A 8 -8.75 -16.08 -2.06
CA PHE A 8 -9.05 -16.00 -3.50
C PHE A 8 -7.87 -15.47 -4.30
N TRP A 9 -7.26 -14.35 -3.87
CA TRP A 9 -6.11 -13.77 -4.56
C TRP A 9 -4.88 -14.68 -4.52
N ILE A 10 -4.58 -15.30 -3.37
CA ILE A 10 -3.47 -16.24 -3.24
C ILE A 10 -3.71 -17.46 -4.15
N GLY A 11 -4.90 -18.04 -4.12
CA GLY A 11 -5.27 -19.16 -4.98
C GLY A 11 -5.17 -18.81 -6.47
N LEU A 12 -5.61 -17.61 -6.85
CA LEU A 12 -5.49 -17.12 -8.23
C LEU A 12 -4.02 -17.01 -8.67
N VAL A 13 -3.14 -16.52 -7.80
CA VAL A 13 -1.70 -16.43 -8.10
C VAL A 13 -1.10 -17.83 -8.28
N VAL A 14 -1.41 -18.76 -7.37
CA VAL A 14 -0.93 -20.15 -7.47
C VAL A 14 -1.44 -20.82 -8.75
N LEU A 15 -2.69 -20.56 -9.13
CA LEU A 15 -3.27 -21.08 -10.37
C LEU A 15 -2.61 -20.52 -11.63
N LEU A 16 -2.11 -19.27 -11.59
CA LEU A 16 -1.40 -18.64 -12.70
C LEU A 16 0.05 -19.12 -12.83
N LEU A 17 0.62 -19.76 -11.81
CA LEU A 17 1.99 -20.26 -11.87
C LEU A 17 2.06 -21.45 -12.85
N PRO A 18 2.97 -21.41 -13.84
CA PRO A 18 3.09 -22.48 -14.81
C PRO A 18 3.69 -23.72 -14.16
N SER A 19 3.08 -24.87 -14.43
CA SER A 19 3.56 -26.18 -14.02
C SER A 19 4.51 -26.82 -15.04
N ASP A 20 4.50 -26.37 -16.30
CA ASP A 20 5.32 -26.89 -17.40
C ASP A 20 6.70 -26.21 -17.46
N GLU A 21 7.77 -26.99 -17.60
CA GLU A 21 9.16 -26.50 -17.61
C GLU A 21 9.43 -25.47 -18.74
N ARG A 22 8.82 -25.64 -19.91
CA ARG A 22 8.99 -24.70 -21.04
C ARG A 22 8.30 -23.37 -20.75
N GLN A 23 7.15 -23.41 -20.08
CA GLN A 23 6.43 -22.21 -19.67
C GLN A 23 7.16 -21.50 -18.52
N GLN A 24 7.72 -22.24 -17.57
CA GLN A 24 8.58 -21.70 -16.51
C GLN A 24 9.78 -20.98 -17.10
N ALA A 25 10.52 -21.61 -18.02
CA ALA A 25 11.68 -20.98 -18.68
C ALA A 25 11.29 -19.66 -19.38
N ARG A 26 10.12 -19.62 -20.03
CA ARG A 26 9.60 -18.40 -20.66
C ARG A 26 9.24 -17.32 -19.65
N LEU A 27 8.64 -17.68 -18.51
CA LEU A 27 8.38 -16.73 -17.43
C LEU A 27 9.66 -16.17 -16.84
N TYR A 28 10.67 -17.01 -16.58
CA TYR A 28 11.97 -16.55 -16.09
C TYR A 28 12.64 -15.59 -17.07
N ALA A 29 12.64 -15.91 -18.37
CA ALA A 29 13.18 -15.01 -19.39
C ALA A 29 12.44 -13.66 -19.42
N THR A 30 11.10 -13.69 -19.28
CA THR A 30 10.28 -12.48 -19.24
C THR A 30 10.56 -11.65 -17.99
N ALA A 31 10.68 -12.30 -16.84
CA ALA A 31 11.04 -11.67 -15.57
C ALA A 31 12.43 -11.04 -15.63
N ALA A 32 13.42 -11.74 -16.18
CA ALA A 32 14.77 -11.21 -16.38
C ALA A 32 14.76 -9.96 -17.27
N ALA A 33 14.05 -10.00 -18.39
CA ALA A 33 13.90 -8.84 -19.28
C ALA A 33 13.12 -7.68 -18.62
N ALA A 34 12.20 -7.96 -17.69
CA ALA A 34 11.51 -6.93 -16.93
C ALA A 34 12.45 -6.27 -15.91
N ILE A 35 13.30 -7.06 -15.24
CA ILE A 35 14.32 -6.55 -14.32
C ILE A 35 15.30 -5.65 -15.07
N GLU A 36 15.79 -6.06 -16.24
CA GLU A 36 16.69 -5.24 -17.07
C GLU A 36 16.06 -3.89 -17.46
N ARG A 37 14.75 -3.87 -17.76
CA ARG A 37 14.03 -2.62 -18.01
C ARG A 37 13.92 -1.76 -16.77
N ALA A 38 13.68 -2.37 -15.61
CA ALA A 38 13.61 -1.65 -14.34
C ALA A 38 14.98 -1.04 -13.97
N THR A 39 16.08 -1.77 -14.15
CA THR A 39 17.44 -1.25 -13.89
C THR A 39 17.76 -0.11 -14.85
N THR A 40 17.47 -0.27 -16.15
CA THR A 40 17.65 0.79 -17.14
C THR A 40 16.82 2.05 -16.81
N PHE A 41 15.60 1.87 -16.29
CA PHE A 41 14.78 2.98 -15.83
C PHE A 41 15.41 3.69 -14.62
N CYS A 42 15.95 2.93 -13.67
CA CYS A 42 16.63 3.48 -12.49
C CYS A 42 17.90 4.25 -12.84
N ASP A 43 18.68 3.79 -13.82
CA ASP A 43 19.86 4.52 -14.30
C ASP A 43 19.49 5.93 -14.80
N ARG A 44 18.30 6.07 -15.40
CA ARG A 44 17.78 7.34 -15.92
C ARG A 44 17.00 8.15 -14.88
N ASN A 45 16.55 7.54 -13.79
CA ASN A 45 15.65 8.14 -12.81
C ASN A 45 16.08 7.81 -11.37
N ALA A 46 17.36 8.06 -11.04
CA ALA A 46 17.97 7.63 -9.79
C ALA A 46 17.21 8.11 -8.53
N GLN A 47 16.71 9.36 -8.52
CA GLN A 47 15.96 9.91 -7.39
C GLN A 47 14.65 9.15 -7.13
N MET A 48 13.92 8.78 -8.19
CA MET A 48 12.67 8.02 -8.05
C MET A 48 12.91 6.61 -7.52
N CYS A 49 13.98 5.95 -7.99
CA CYS A 49 14.34 4.63 -7.47
C CYS A 49 14.84 4.69 -6.02
N ALA A 50 15.53 5.75 -5.60
CA ALA A 50 15.91 5.92 -4.20
C ALA A 50 14.68 6.08 -3.28
N ALA A 51 13.73 6.93 -3.67
CA ALA A 51 12.50 7.13 -2.91
C ALA A 51 11.65 5.86 -2.82
N SER A 52 11.52 5.11 -3.93
CA SER A 52 10.78 3.84 -3.94
C SER A 52 11.48 2.76 -3.13
N ALA A 53 12.82 2.68 -3.16
CA ALA A 53 13.60 1.72 -2.39
C ALA A 53 13.42 1.91 -0.88
N GLU A 54 13.33 3.15 -0.39
CA GLU A 54 13.09 3.42 1.03
C GLU A 54 11.70 2.90 1.48
N LEU A 55 10.67 3.16 0.67
CA LEU A 55 9.31 2.68 0.93
C LEU A 55 9.24 1.15 0.87
N TRP A 56 9.92 0.56 -0.12
CA TRP A 56 10.02 -0.89 -0.28
C TRP A 56 10.68 -1.55 0.93
N ALA A 57 11.79 -0.99 1.43
CA ALA A 57 12.47 -1.51 2.61
C ALA A 57 11.57 -1.50 3.86
N LYS A 58 10.78 -0.44 4.06
CA LYS A 58 9.79 -0.36 5.15
C LYS A 58 8.67 -1.40 4.98
N PHE A 59 8.19 -1.59 3.76
CA PHE A 59 7.19 -2.60 3.44
C PHE A 59 7.70 -4.02 3.75
N VAL A 60 8.91 -4.37 3.29
CA VAL A 60 9.52 -5.69 3.52
C VAL A 60 9.66 -5.98 5.00
N ARG A 61 10.14 -5.03 5.81
CA ARG A 61 10.23 -5.22 7.27
C ARG A 61 8.88 -5.53 7.92
N LYS A 62 7.81 -4.87 7.48
CA LYS A 62 6.45 -5.14 7.95
C LYS A 62 5.95 -6.51 7.48
N ALA A 63 6.26 -6.89 6.24
CA ALA A 63 5.90 -8.19 5.70
C ALA A 63 6.61 -9.33 6.44
N GLU A 64 7.91 -9.18 6.76
CA GLU A 64 8.67 -10.13 7.57
C GLU A 64 8.06 -10.31 8.97
N PHE A 65 7.70 -9.21 9.63
CA PHE A 65 7.01 -9.27 10.92
C PHE A 65 5.68 -10.01 10.82
N ALA A 66 4.86 -9.68 9.82
CA ALA A 66 3.58 -10.33 9.60
C ALA A 66 3.72 -11.82 9.30
N ALA A 67 4.73 -12.20 8.51
CA ALA A 67 5.02 -13.60 8.20
C ALA A 67 5.40 -14.39 9.45
N ARG A 68 6.28 -13.84 10.30
CA ARG A 68 6.64 -14.46 11.58
C ARG A 68 5.41 -14.63 12.48
N MET A 69 4.61 -13.58 12.64
CA MET A 69 3.37 -13.63 13.42
C MET A 69 2.39 -14.68 12.91
N ALA A 70 2.24 -14.83 11.59
CA ALA A 70 1.37 -15.84 11.00
C ALA A 70 1.86 -17.27 11.28
N ILE A 71 3.18 -17.49 11.20
CA ILE A 71 3.80 -18.78 11.53
C ILE A 71 3.64 -19.10 13.02
N ASP A 72 3.88 -18.13 13.90
CA ASP A 72 3.74 -18.29 15.35
C ASP A 72 2.29 -18.61 15.72
N LEU A 73 1.30 -17.95 15.09
CA LEU A 73 -0.11 -18.26 15.31
C LEU A 73 -0.49 -19.65 14.82
N ALA A 74 -0.02 -20.05 13.64
CA ALA A 74 -0.31 -21.38 13.06
C ALA A 74 0.31 -22.53 13.87
N THR A 75 1.50 -22.30 14.45
CA THR A 75 2.20 -23.30 15.26
C THR A 75 1.69 -23.35 16.70
N SER A 76 1.27 -22.21 17.28
CA SER A 76 0.65 -22.15 18.61
C SER A 76 -0.80 -22.63 18.65
N SER A 77 -1.58 -22.48 17.57
CA SER A 77 -2.94 -23.02 17.49
C SER A 77 -3.00 -24.54 17.41
N GLY A 78 -1.87 -25.21 17.13
CA GLY A 78 -1.75 -26.68 17.17
C GLY A 78 -1.85 -27.29 18.58
N SER A 79 -1.87 -26.48 19.64
CA SER A 79 -1.98 -26.95 21.03
C SER A 79 -3.32 -26.62 21.70
N ARG A 80 -4.37 -26.24 20.94
CA ARG A 80 -5.70 -25.97 21.48
C ARG A 80 -6.79 -26.64 20.65
N SER A 81 -6.90 -27.96 20.80
CA SER A 81 -8.20 -28.60 20.75
C SER A 81 -8.94 -28.29 22.06
N GLU A 82 -10.27 -28.22 21.95
CA GLU A 82 -11.28 -28.03 23.00
C GLU A 82 -11.76 -26.59 23.28
N GLU A 83 -13.05 -26.46 22.96
CA GLU A 83 -14.08 -25.57 23.49
C GLU A 83 -13.98 -24.04 23.32
N GLY A 84 -14.99 -23.53 22.61
CA GLY A 84 -15.16 -22.12 22.32
C GLY A 84 -15.61 -21.28 23.51
N GLN A 85 -15.05 -20.06 23.57
CA GLN A 85 -15.79 -18.85 23.90
C GLN A 85 -14.93 -17.64 23.51
N PRO A 86 -15.41 -16.70 22.66
CA PRO A 86 -14.75 -15.41 22.53
C PRO A 86 -15.06 -14.57 23.78
N ALA A 87 -14.04 -14.31 24.60
CA ALA A 87 -14.13 -13.31 25.66
C ALA A 87 -14.33 -11.92 25.03
N PRO A 88 -15.29 -11.10 25.52
CA PRO A 88 -15.46 -9.72 25.06
C PRO A 88 -14.21 -8.89 25.39
N ILE A 89 -13.60 -8.31 24.36
CA ILE A 89 -12.56 -7.29 24.52
C ILE A 89 -13.28 -5.98 24.85
N GLU A 90 -13.43 -5.68 26.13
CA GLU A 90 -13.81 -4.35 26.62
C GLU A 90 -12.62 -3.39 26.44
N PRO A 91 -12.71 -2.33 25.62
CA PRO A 91 -11.69 -1.29 25.63
C PRO A 91 -11.83 -0.48 26.92
N SER A 92 -10.85 -0.62 27.81
CA SER A 92 -10.74 0.16 29.04
C SER A 92 -10.87 1.67 28.77
N SER A 93 -11.87 2.26 29.42
CA SER A 93 -12.15 3.68 29.49
C SER A 93 -11.04 4.40 30.28
N LEU A 94 -10.12 5.05 29.56
CA LEU A 94 -9.31 6.14 30.13
C LEU A 94 -10.16 7.42 30.17
N GLN A 95 -11.02 7.49 31.19
CA GLN A 95 -11.70 8.71 31.60
C GLN A 95 -10.70 9.57 32.40
N GLY A 96 -10.35 10.75 31.87
CA GLY A 96 -9.89 11.86 32.70
C GLY A 96 -8.72 12.68 32.17
N ARG A 97 -9.01 13.72 31.40
CA ARG A 97 -8.62 15.11 31.73
C ARG A 97 -9.30 16.08 30.76
N GLY A 98 -9.96 17.10 31.30
CA GLY A 98 -10.64 18.14 30.52
C GLY A 98 -9.68 18.95 29.65
N ALA A 99 -10.17 19.36 28.48
CA ALA A 99 -9.58 20.36 27.60
C ALA A 99 -10.70 21.01 26.74
N PRO A 100 -10.50 22.26 26.27
CA PRO A 100 -11.57 23.24 26.07
C PRO A 100 -12.30 23.12 24.71
N ALA A 101 -13.37 23.91 24.58
CA ALA A 101 -14.27 23.99 23.44
C ALA A 101 -13.56 24.05 22.07
N SER A 102 -14.04 23.23 21.14
CA SER A 102 -13.60 23.19 19.75
C SER A 102 -13.84 24.52 19.03
N PRO A 103 -12.85 25.09 18.31
CA PRO A 103 -13.10 26.16 17.36
C PRO A 103 -13.85 25.62 16.12
N PRO A 104 -14.60 26.47 15.38
CA PRO A 104 -15.37 26.05 14.23
C PRO A 104 -14.47 25.47 13.12
N PRO A 105 -14.99 24.60 12.25
CA PRO A 105 -14.19 23.90 11.25
C PRO A 105 -13.55 24.90 10.29
N ALA A 106 -12.21 25.00 10.37
CA ALA A 106 -11.43 25.65 9.35
C ALA A 106 -11.67 24.93 8.00
N ARG A 107 -12.06 25.70 6.97
CA ARG A 107 -12.19 25.21 5.60
C ARG A 107 -10.88 24.51 5.23
N ARG A 108 -10.99 23.25 4.79
CA ARG A 108 -9.86 22.47 4.27
C ARG A 108 -9.25 23.20 3.08
N GLY A 109 -8.06 23.77 3.26
CA GLY A 109 -7.22 24.27 2.18
C GLY A 109 -6.75 25.71 2.36
N THR A 110 -5.53 25.98 1.89
CA THR A 110 -4.96 27.34 1.74
C THR A 110 -5.36 28.00 0.43
N LEU A 111 -6.23 27.35 -0.35
CA LEU A 111 -6.68 27.84 -1.65
C LEU A 111 -7.67 28.99 -1.45
N THR A 112 -7.32 30.14 -1.99
CA THR A 112 -8.19 31.30 -2.14
C THR A 112 -9.08 31.12 -3.38
N PRO A 113 -10.23 31.82 -3.47
CA PRO A 113 -11.05 31.80 -4.69
C PRO A 113 -10.29 32.24 -5.95
N ALA A 114 -9.25 33.08 -5.79
CA ALA A 114 -8.39 33.52 -6.88
C ALA A 114 -7.51 32.39 -7.43
N ASP A 115 -7.15 31.39 -6.61
CA ASP A 115 -6.36 30.23 -7.06
C ASP A 115 -7.14 29.28 -7.97
N LEU A 116 -8.47 29.44 -8.03
CA LEU A 116 -9.36 28.63 -8.87
C LEU A 116 -9.56 29.25 -10.27
N GLU A 117 -9.01 30.44 -10.54
CA GLU A 117 -9.13 31.04 -11.86
C GLU A 117 -8.10 30.42 -12.83
N PRO A 118 -8.52 30.00 -14.04
CA PRO A 118 -7.62 29.43 -15.02
C PRO A 118 -6.67 30.50 -15.59
N ALA A 119 -5.44 30.56 -15.07
CA ALA A 119 -4.38 31.49 -15.50
C ALA A 119 -3.86 31.26 -16.94
N TRP A 120 -4.34 30.23 -17.64
CA TRP A 120 -3.78 29.78 -18.92
C TRP A 120 -4.42 30.41 -20.16
N ARG A 121 -5.38 31.33 -20.05
CA ARG A 121 -5.82 32.11 -21.21
C ARG A 121 -4.84 33.25 -21.46
N GLY A 122 -4.04 33.11 -22.53
CA GLY A 122 -3.14 34.16 -22.99
C GLY A 122 -3.86 35.51 -23.17
N GLN A 123 -3.16 36.61 -22.90
CA GLN A 123 -3.71 37.96 -23.01
C GLN A 123 -4.31 38.17 -24.40
N PRO A 124 -5.52 38.76 -24.53
CA PRO A 124 -6.07 39.09 -25.84
C PRO A 124 -5.12 40.08 -26.51
N SER A 125 -4.54 39.68 -27.64
CA SER A 125 -3.70 40.53 -28.47
C SER A 125 -4.51 41.76 -28.86
N ARG A 126 -4.13 42.92 -28.30
CA ARG A 126 -4.73 44.21 -28.62
C ARG A 126 -4.46 44.49 -30.09
N ALA A 127 -5.49 44.39 -30.93
CA ALA A 127 -5.41 44.80 -32.33
C ALA A 127 -4.99 46.28 -32.36
N ARG A 128 -3.81 46.53 -32.93
CA ARG A 128 -3.30 47.87 -33.19
C ARG A 128 -3.93 48.33 -34.51
N ILE A 129 -4.64 49.46 -34.44
CA ILE A 129 -5.32 50.15 -35.54
C ILE A 129 -4.30 50.52 -36.61
#